data_AF-A0A431LM14-F1
#
_entry.id   AF-A0A431LM14-F1
#
_cell.length_a   1.000
_cell.length_b   1.000
_cell.length_c   1.000
_cell.angle_alpha   90.00
_cell.angle_beta   90.00
_cell.angle_gamma   90.00
#
_symmetry.space_group_name_H-M   'P 1'
#
loop_
_entity.id
_entity.type
_entity.pdbx_description
1 polymer ?
#
loop_
_entity_poly.entity_id
_entity_poly.type
_entity_poly.pdbx_seq_one_letter_code
_entity_poly.pdbx_strand_id
1 'polypeptide(L)' 'MNRLISLFRKNKPEPVATEPEDDLCCEGFVHIAYRGVSDDRMYIAYGRKWGDVRFFKPHGLRVFCAKCRRRLL' A
#
# COMPACT_ATOMS: atom_id res chain seq x y z
N MET A 1 20.80 6.98 -46.33
CA MET A 1 21.21 6.89 -44.91
C MET A 1 20.92 8.26 -44.29
N ASN A 2 20.09 8.51 -43.28
CA ASN A 2 19.45 7.69 -42.25
C ASN A 2 18.11 8.34 -41.85
N ARG A 3 17.07 7.54 -41.60
CA ARG A 3 15.79 7.98 -41.02
C ARG A 3 15.95 8.09 -39.50
N LEU A 4 15.76 9.29 -38.94
CA LEU A 4 15.66 9.50 -37.50
C LEU A 4 14.34 8.90 -36.99
N ILE A 5 14.43 7.82 -36.22
CA ILE A 5 13.30 7.15 -35.58
C ILE A 5 12.98 7.93 -34.29
N SER A 6 11.74 8.39 -34.17
CA SER A 6 11.24 9.10 -32.99
C SER A 6 11.04 8.13 -31.81
N LEU A 7 11.90 8.26 -30.78
CA LEU A 7 11.96 7.36 -29.62
C LEU A 7 11.07 7.80 -28.43
N PHE A 8 10.19 8.78 -28.59
CA PHE A 8 9.31 9.23 -27.51
C PHE A 8 7.84 8.85 -27.74
N ARG A 9 7.55 7.55 -27.67
CA ARG A 9 6.19 7.09 -27.33
C ARG A 9 6.03 7.16 -25.81
N LYS A 10 5.45 8.27 -25.35
CA LYS A 10 5.05 8.50 -23.97
C LYS A 10 3.91 7.52 -23.65
N ASN A 11 4.24 6.35 -23.08
CA ASN A 11 3.25 5.44 -22.52
C ASN A 11 2.49 6.20 -21.42
N LYS A 12 1.22 6.52 -21.68
CA LYS A 12 0.29 6.94 -20.62
C LYS A 12 0.17 5.74 -19.67
N PRO A 13 0.43 5.87 -18.36
CA PRO A 13 0.09 4.80 -17.44
C PRO A 13 -1.43 4.62 -17.50
N GLU A 14 -1.85 3.39 -17.81
CA GLU A 14 -3.25 3.00 -17.72
C GLU A 14 -3.73 3.22 -16.27
N PRO A 15 -4.96 3.69 -16.06
CA PRO A 15 -5.52 3.78 -14.73
C PRO A 15 -5.61 2.36 -14.18
N VAL A 16 -4.73 2.05 -13.23
CA VAL A 16 -4.77 0.80 -12.47
C VAL A 16 -6.15 0.73 -11.84
N ALA A 17 -6.95 -0.24 -12.27
CA ALA A 17 -8.25 -0.51 -11.68
C ALA A 17 -8.04 -0.72 -10.18
N THR A 18 -8.61 0.18 -9.38
CA THR A 18 -8.75 0.00 -7.94
C THR A 18 -9.68 -1.20 -7.76
N GLU A 19 -9.10 -2.38 -7.53
CA GLU A 19 -9.85 -3.52 -7.01
C GLU A 19 -10.60 -3.06 -5.74
N PRO A 20 -11.78 -3.62 -5.44
CA PRO A 20 -12.58 -3.17 -4.30
C PRO A 20 -11.84 -3.47 -2.97
N GLU A 21 -11.03 -2.51 -2.53
CA GLU A 21 -10.33 -2.49 -1.24
C GLU A 21 -11.31 -2.46 -0.05
N ASP A 22 -12.60 -2.28 -0.32
CA ASP A 22 -13.66 -2.06 0.66
C ASP A 22 -14.07 -3.31 1.46
N ASP A 23 -13.76 -4.54 1.02
CA ASP A 23 -14.16 -5.78 1.73
C ASP A 23 -13.11 -6.31 2.72
N LEU A 24 -11.92 -5.71 2.78
CA LEU A 24 -10.82 -6.20 3.61
C LEU A 24 -11.02 -5.88 5.10
N CYS A 25 -11.79 -4.85 5.45
CA CYS A 25 -12.10 -4.57 6.86
C CYS A 25 -13.51 -4.01 7.03
N CYS A 26 -14.16 -4.40 8.13
CA CYS A 26 -15.55 -4.09 8.44
C CYS A 26 -15.93 -2.59 8.34
N GLU A 27 -14.97 -1.68 8.45
CA GLU A 27 -15.19 -0.22 8.45
C GLU A 27 -14.12 0.53 7.64
N GLY A 28 -13.29 -0.16 6.83
CA GLY A 28 -12.21 0.46 6.04
C GLY A 28 -11.02 1.02 6.85
N PHE A 29 -11.02 0.88 8.18
CA PHE A 29 -9.92 1.29 9.06
C PHE A 29 -9.07 0.12 9.53
N VAL A 30 -7.75 0.30 9.57
CA VAL A 30 -6.77 -0.71 9.96
C VAL A 30 -5.79 -0.22 11.02
N HIS A 31 -5.17 -1.17 11.70
CA HIS A 31 -4.00 -0.97 12.53
C HIS A 31 -2.81 -1.59 11.83
N ILE A 32 -1.75 -0.81 11.63
CA ILE A 32 -0.57 -1.23 10.87
C ILE A 32 0.59 -1.33 11.83
N ALA A 33 1.07 -2.54 12.08
CA ALA A 33 2.32 -2.77 12.79
C ALA A 33 3.48 -2.82 11.80
N TYR A 34 4.54 -2.06 12.04
CA TYR A 34 5.67 -1.91 11.12
C TYR A 34 6.98 -1.75 11.88
N ARG A 35 8.12 -2.00 11.20
CA ARG A 35 9.44 -1.70 11.75
C ARG A 35 9.90 -0.30 11.38
N GLY A 36 10.41 0.43 12.36
CA GLY A 36 11.03 1.74 12.17
C GLY A 36 12.28 1.62 11.30
N VAL A 37 12.47 2.57 10.38
CA VAL A 37 13.59 2.51 9.42
C VAL A 37 14.94 2.77 10.09
N SER A 38 14.96 3.57 11.15
CA SER A 38 16.19 3.99 11.83
C SER A 38 16.61 3.09 12.98
N ASP A 39 15.66 2.38 13.60
CA ASP A 39 15.87 1.68 14.87
C ASP A 39 15.37 0.23 14.87
N ASP A 40 14.76 -0.23 13.77
CA ASP A 40 14.15 -1.55 13.61
C ASP A 40 13.13 -1.94 14.70
N ARG A 41 12.67 -0.97 15.50
CA ARG A 41 11.69 -1.23 16.56
C ARG A 41 10.31 -1.41 15.96
N MET A 42 9.48 -2.21 16.62
CA MET A 42 8.08 -2.41 16.24
C MET A 42 7.24 -1.21 16.70
N TYR A 43 6.55 -0.60 15.75
CA TYR A 43 5.59 0.49 15.96
C TYR A 43 4.21 0.06 15.48
N ILE A 44 3.16 0.74 15.97
CA ILE A 44 1.78 0.51 15.54
C ILE A 44 1.14 1.85 15.18
N ALA A 45 0.64 1.97 13.96
CA ALA A 45 -0.20 3.06 13.51
C ALA A 45 -1.68 2.66 13.61
N TYR A 46 -2.41 3.31 14.51
CA TYR A 46 -3.84 3.07 14.72
C TYR A 46 -4.72 3.89 13.76
N GLY A 47 -5.92 3.39 13.46
CA GLY A 47 -6.96 4.12 12.72
C GLY A 47 -6.58 4.59 11.31
N ARG A 48 -5.77 3.81 10.57
CA ARG A 48 -5.34 4.16 9.21
C ARG A 48 -6.31 3.65 8.16
N LYS A 49 -6.38 4.27 6.99
CA LYS A 49 -7.17 3.71 5.88
C LYS A 49 -6.38 2.59 5.20
N TRP A 50 -7.06 1.64 4.56
CA TRP A 50 -6.38 0.57 3.82
C TRP A 50 -5.39 1.11 2.78
N GLY A 51 -5.77 2.15 2.03
CA GLY A 51 -4.89 2.80 1.05
C GLY A 51 -3.62 3.45 1.65
N ASP A 52 -3.54 3.65 2.97
CA ASP A 52 -2.32 4.14 3.63
C ASP A 52 -1.26 3.05 3.77
N VAL A 53 -1.64 1.76 3.68
CA VAL A 53 -0.73 0.62 3.83
C VAL A 53 0.42 0.68 2.83
N ARG A 54 0.19 1.22 1.62
CA ARG A 54 1.20 1.39 0.56
C ARG A 54 2.39 2.29 0.95
N PHE A 55 2.24 3.13 1.98
CA PHE A 55 3.29 4.03 2.45
C PHE A 55 4.25 3.37 3.45
N PHE A 56 3.95 2.14 3.90
CA PHE A 56 4.77 1.41 4.84
C PHE A 56 5.69 0.42 4.12
N LYS A 57 6.92 0.23 4.65
CA LYS A 57 7.82 -0.80 4.12
C LYS A 57 7.19 -2.19 4.30
N PRO A 58 7.23 -3.07 3.28
CA PRO A 58 6.61 -4.40 3.36
C PRO A 58 7.34 -5.33 4.34
N HIS A 59 8.64 -5.12 4.56
CA HIS A 59 9.43 -5.97 5.45
C HIS A 59 9.02 -5.77 6.92
N GLY A 60 8.44 -6.81 7.53
CA GLY A 60 7.96 -6.79 8.91
C GLY A 60 6.61 -6.10 9.09
N LEU A 61 5.90 -5.82 8.00
CA LEU A 61 4.55 -5.26 8.03
C LEU A 61 3.54 -6.30 8.52
N ARG A 62 2.63 -5.89 9.41
CA ARG A 62 1.44 -6.66 9.79
C ARG A 62 0.24 -5.74 9.84
N VAL A 63 -0.84 -6.11 9.17
CA VAL A 63 -2.05 -5.26 9.10
C VAL A 63 -3.19 -5.98 9.79
N PHE A 64 -3.92 -5.25 10.64
CA PHE A 64 -5.06 -5.76 11.39
C PHE A 64 -6.28 -4.89 11.11
N CYS A 65 -7.47 -5.48 11.02
CA CYS A 65 -8.69 -4.69 10.95
C CYS A 65 -8.96 -4.00 12.29
N ALA A 66 -9.30 -2.71 12.28
CA ALA A 66 -9.49 -1.94 13.51
C ALA A 66 -10.65 -2.46 14.37
N LYS A 67 -11.68 -3.05 13.75
CA LYS A 67 -12.88 -3.56 14.45
C LYS A 67 -12.71 -4.99 14.94
N CYS A 68 -12.57 -5.94 14.02
CA CYS A 68 -12.52 -7.36 14.35
C CYS A 68 -11.12 -7.87 14.71
N ARG A 69 -10.08 -7.01 14.63
CA ARG A 69 -8.67 -7.31 14.96
C ARG A 69 -8.08 -8.51 14.20
N ARG A 70 -8.79 -9.02 13.18
CA ARG A 70 -8.30 -10.07 12.29
C ARG A 70 -7.08 -9.55 11.55
N ARG A 71 -6.10 -10.43 11.34
CA ARG A 71 -4.94 -10.13 10.50
C ARG A 71 -5.35 -10.16 9.03
N LEU A 72 -4.94 -9.13 8.30
CA LEU A 72 -5.19 -8.96 6.86
C LEU A 72 -3.93 -9.21 6.03
N LEU A 73 -2.76 -8.81 6.56
CA LEU A 73 -1.41 -9.00 6.00
C LEU A 73 -0.44 -9.42 7.10
#